data_AF-A0A2N7PJX5-F1
#
_entry.id   AF-A0A2N7PJX5-F1
#
_cell.length_a   1.000
_cell.length_b   1.000
_cell.length_c   1.000
_cell.angle_alpha   90.00
_cell.angle_beta   90.00
_cell.angle_gamma   90.00
#
_symmetry.space_group_name_H-M   'P 1'
#
loop_
_entity.id
_entity.type
_entity.pdbx_description
1 polymer ?
#
loop_
_entity_poly.entity_id
_entity_poly.type
_entity_poly.pdbx_seq_one_letter_code
_entity_poly.pdbx_strand_id
1 'polypeptide(L)'
;MEEDKLLRFHERLKDFIQKYLTLLLNIVLFFVIIIVLALGWMYYQKTKEKKAYQAFFELIHKGGSVKEWNEFINKYGSTQAGLQATLLLWENALKFNNLQELEKQFPHLKKVYPRPLKENLYYAEAKLYENKGNLAEAERIYKKIKEEPLRKIVLLDLARISLKRNKAEALKYLEEVSKKLEDGYFKAWTLYKMQNLKGS
;
A
#
# COMPACT_ATOMS: atom_id res chain seq x y z
N MET A 1 26.71 -8.90 -59.63
CA MET A 1 26.67 -9.87 -58.50
C MET A 1 25.84 -9.37 -57.30
N GLU A 2 25.67 -8.06 -57.11
CA GLU A 2 24.82 -7.50 -56.05
C GLU A 2 23.32 -7.45 -56.40
N GLU A 3 22.96 -7.15 -57.66
CA GLU A 3 21.55 -7.16 -58.13
C GLU A 3 20.87 -8.51 -57.93
N ASP A 4 21.59 -9.60 -58.18
CA ASP A 4 21.08 -10.97 -58.06
C ASP A 4 20.83 -11.39 -56.60
N LYS A 5 21.53 -10.77 -55.64
CA LYS A 5 21.29 -10.95 -54.20
C LYS A 5 20.09 -10.15 -53.72
N LEU A 6 19.92 -8.92 -54.23
CA LEU A 6 18.77 -8.06 -53.95
C LEU A 6 17.47 -8.69 -54.46
N LEU A 7 17.47 -9.22 -55.67
CA LEU A 7 16.32 -9.93 -56.26
C LEU A 7 15.91 -11.15 -55.43
N ARG A 8 16.86 -12.04 -55.09
CA ARG A 8 16.56 -13.22 -54.26
C ARG A 8 16.11 -12.87 -52.85
N PHE A 9 16.61 -11.79 -52.28
CA PHE A 9 16.13 -11.30 -50.99
C PHE A 9 14.69 -10.80 -51.09
N HIS A 10 14.37 -10.06 -52.15
CA HIS A 10 13.03 -9.55 -52.41
C HIS A 10 12.01 -10.67 -52.63
N GLU A 11 12.38 -11.71 -53.39
CA GLU A 11 11.54 -12.90 -53.61
C GLU A 11 11.31 -13.68 -52.31
N ARG A 12 12.36 -13.93 -51.52
CA ARG A 12 12.21 -14.60 -50.21
C ARG A 12 11.36 -13.80 -49.22
N LEU A 13 11.49 -12.47 -49.22
CA LEU A 13 10.68 -11.59 -48.40
C LEU A 13 9.21 -11.62 -48.85
N LYS A 14 8.96 -11.59 -50.16
CA LYS A 14 7.63 -11.70 -50.74
C LYS A 14 6.96 -13.02 -50.37
N ASP A 15 7.67 -14.14 -50.50
CA ASP A 15 7.16 -15.46 -50.15
C ASP A 15 6.92 -15.59 -48.64
N PHE A 16 7.80 -15.02 -47.81
CA PHE A 16 7.62 -14.96 -46.36
C PHE A 16 6.38 -14.14 -45.98
N ILE A 17 6.23 -12.94 -46.56
CA ILE A 17 5.07 -12.09 -46.32
C ILE A 17 3.81 -12.78 -46.81
N GLN A 18 3.76 -13.36 -48.01
CA GLN A 18 2.57 -14.08 -48.49
C GLN A 18 2.21 -15.27 -47.61
N LYS A 19 3.20 -16.05 -47.15
CA LYS A 19 2.97 -17.21 -46.28
C LYS A 19 2.46 -16.82 -44.90
N TYR A 20 2.92 -15.70 -44.35
CA TYR A 20 2.56 -15.24 -43.01
C TYR A 20 1.62 -14.03 -42.99
N LEU A 21 1.09 -13.59 -44.14
CA LEU A 21 0.29 -12.36 -44.26
C LEU A 21 -0.92 -12.42 -43.35
N THR A 22 -1.66 -13.53 -43.39
CA THR A 22 -2.84 -13.76 -42.56
C THR A 22 -2.49 -13.82 -41.07
N LEU A 23 -1.33 -14.42 -40.73
CA LEU A 23 -0.85 -14.48 -39.35
C LEU A 23 -0.49 -13.08 -38.83
N LEU A 24 0.26 -12.30 -39.61
CA LEU A 24 0.63 -10.92 -39.29
C LEU A 24 -0.61 -10.03 -39.17
N LEU A 25 -1.57 -10.16 -40.09
CA LEU A 25 -2.83 -9.43 -40.04
C LEU A 25 -3.63 -9.75 -38.78
N ASN A 26 -3.72 -11.03 -38.40
CA ASN A 26 -4.38 -11.46 -37.17
C ASN A 26 -3.69 -10.91 -35.91
N ILE A 27 -2.35 -10.88 -35.90
CA ILE A 27 -1.56 -10.29 -34.82
C ILE A 27 -1.85 -8.79 -34.71
N VAL A 28 -1.84 -8.05 -35.82
CA VAL A 28 -2.15 -6.61 -35.84
C VAL A 28 -3.58 -6.37 -35.36
N LEU A 29 -4.56 -7.13 -35.84
CA LEU A 29 -5.96 -7.01 -35.41
C LEU A 29 -6.12 -7.29 -33.91
N PHE A 30 -5.44 -8.31 -33.39
CA PHE A 30 -5.41 -8.62 -31.97
C PHE A 30 -4.86 -7.44 -31.14
N PHE A 31 -3.77 -6.81 -31.57
CA PHE A 31 -3.24 -5.62 -30.91
C PHE A 31 -4.19 -4.43 -30.98
N VAL A 32 -4.86 -4.19 -32.12
CA VAL A 32 -5.87 -3.13 -32.25
C VAL A 32 -7.00 -3.33 -31.25
N ILE A 33 -7.52 -4.56 -31.10
CA ILE A 33 -8.56 -4.89 -30.12
C ILE A 33 -8.06 -4.61 -28.69
N ILE A 34 -6.84 -5.03 -28.34
CA ILE A 34 -6.25 -4.75 -27.02
C ILE A 34 -6.15 -3.26 -26.76
N ILE A 35 -5.70 -2.46 -27.73
CA ILE A 35 -5.56 -1.01 -27.58
C ILE A 35 -6.92 -0.36 -27.36
N VAL A 36 -7.94 -0.73 -28.14
CA VAL A 36 -9.32 -0.20 -27.97
C VAL A 36 -9.88 -0.57 -26.60
N LEU A 37 -9.71 -1.83 -26.16
CA LEU A 37 -10.12 -2.27 -24.82
C LEU A 37 -9.38 -1.51 -23.72
N ALA A 38 -8.08 -1.29 -23.86
CA ALA A 38 -7.27 -0.55 -22.89
C ALA A 38 -7.69 0.93 -22.81
N LEU A 39 -7.95 1.58 -23.95
CA LEU A 39 -8.44 2.96 -24.00
C LEU A 39 -9.84 3.08 -23.38
N GLY A 40 -10.75 2.15 -23.71
CA GLY A 40 -12.09 2.09 -23.12
C GLY A 40 -12.05 1.90 -21.60
N TRP A 41 -11.19 0.99 -21.13
CA TRP A 41 -10.96 0.76 -19.70
C TRP A 41 -10.39 2.00 -19.00
N MET A 42 -9.38 2.67 -19.58
CA MET A 42 -8.81 3.90 -19.01
C MET A 42 -9.84 5.02 -18.95
N TYR A 43 -10.66 5.20 -19.99
CA TYR A 43 -11.73 6.19 -20.00
C TYR A 43 -12.78 5.90 -18.92
N TYR A 44 -13.21 4.63 -18.82
CA TYR A 44 -14.14 4.19 -17.77
C TYR A 44 -13.61 4.47 -16.37
N GLN A 45 -12.33 4.14 -16.11
CA GLN A 45 -11.69 4.40 -14.83
C GLN A 45 -11.62 5.89 -14.52
N LYS A 46 -11.22 6.75 -15.47
CA LYS A 46 -11.21 8.21 -15.27
C LYS A 46 -12.58 8.78 -14.93
N THR A 47 -13.63 8.35 -15.63
CA THR A 47 -14.99 8.79 -15.35
C THR A 47 -15.48 8.27 -13.99
N LYS A 48 -15.15 7.02 -13.65
CA LYS A 48 -15.45 6.45 -12.33
C LYS A 48 -14.76 7.22 -11.21
N GLU A 49 -13.48 7.57 -11.39
CA GLU A 49 -12.68 8.35 -10.44
C GLU A 49 -13.32 9.72 -10.18
N LYS A 50 -13.69 10.45 -11.24
CA LYS A 50 -14.35 11.76 -11.12
C LYS A 50 -15.65 11.67 -10.32
N LYS A 51 -16.50 10.69 -10.63
CA LYS A 51 -17.76 10.44 -9.89
C LYS A 51 -17.49 10.03 -8.44
N ALA A 52 -16.45 9.25 -8.19
CA ALA A 52 -16.06 8.85 -6.85
C ALA A 52 -15.65 10.06 -5.99
N TYR A 53 -14.83 10.97 -6.53
CA TYR A 53 -14.45 12.19 -5.81
C TYR A 53 -15.65 13.11 -5.51
N GLN A 54 -16.56 13.30 -6.47
CA GLN A 54 -17.78 14.08 -6.23
C GLN A 54 -18.60 13.49 -5.08
N ALA A 55 -18.90 12.19 -5.14
CA ALA A 55 -19.64 11.51 -4.09
C ALA A 55 -18.88 11.49 -2.75
N PHE A 56 -17.54 11.42 -2.76
CA PHE A 56 -16.71 11.50 -1.57
C PHE A 56 -16.85 12.85 -0.86
N PHE A 57 -16.74 13.96 -1.60
CA PHE A 57 -16.90 15.30 -1.02
C PHE A 57 -18.30 15.53 -0.48
N GLU A 58 -19.34 15.06 -1.18
CA GLU A 58 -20.72 15.11 -0.67
C GLU A 58 -20.86 14.34 0.65
N LEU A 59 -20.24 13.17 0.75
CA LEU A 59 -20.29 12.33 1.94
C LEU A 59 -19.55 12.95 3.13
N ILE A 60 -18.41 13.58 2.89
CA ILE A 60 -17.69 14.37 3.91
C ILE A 60 -18.57 15.51 4.41
N HIS A 61 -19.14 16.30 3.49
CA HIS A 61 -19.89 17.50 3.85
C HIS A 61 -21.17 17.19 4.64
N LYS A 62 -21.85 16.08 4.30
CA LYS A 62 -23.04 15.60 5.03
C LYS A 62 -22.73 14.93 6.35
N GLY A 63 -21.46 14.61 6.64
CA GLY A 63 -21.08 13.82 7.80
C GLY A 63 -21.65 12.40 7.74
N GLY A 64 -21.43 11.70 6.62
CA GLY A 64 -21.99 10.37 6.39
C GLY A 64 -21.75 9.38 7.53
N SER A 65 -22.72 8.52 7.78
CA SER A 65 -22.65 7.43 8.75
C SER A 65 -21.65 6.35 8.32
N VAL A 66 -21.18 5.53 9.27
CA VAL A 66 -20.28 4.39 9.00
C VAL A 66 -20.85 3.46 7.92
N LYS A 67 -22.18 3.30 7.86
CA LYS A 67 -22.84 2.49 6.84
C LYS A 67 -22.69 3.11 5.44
N GLU A 68 -22.95 4.41 5.31
CA GLU A 68 -22.82 5.11 4.02
C GLU A 68 -21.37 5.13 3.53
N TRP A 69 -20.40 5.29 4.44
CA TRP A 69 -18.98 5.15 4.12
C TRP A 69 -18.63 3.74 3.63
N ASN A 70 -19.14 2.70 4.28
CA ASN A 70 -18.97 1.32 3.85
C ASN A 70 -19.58 1.07 2.45
N GLU A 71 -20.78 1.59 2.19
CA GLU A 71 -21.42 1.51 0.87
C GLU A 71 -20.61 2.25 -0.21
N PHE A 72 -20.06 3.43 0.12
CA PHE A 72 -19.17 4.18 -0.76
C PHE A 72 -17.91 3.37 -1.10
N ILE A 73 -17.25 2.76 -0.11
CA ILE A 73 -16.04 1.94 -0.31
C ILE A 73 -16.37 0.70 -1.14
N ASN A 74 -17.51 0.04 -0.92
CA ASN A 74 -17.90 -1.09 -1.75
C ASN A 74 -18.09 -0.71 -3.22
N LYS A 75 -18.63 0.49 -3.50
CA LYS A 75 -18.86 0.99 -4.86
C LYS A 75 -17.59 1.52 -5.54
N TYR A 76 -16.77 2.23 -4.79
CA TYR A 76 -15.63 3.01 -5.30
C TYR A 76 -14.27 2.55 -4.78
N GLY A 77 -14.15 1.41 -4.08
CA GLY A 77 -12.90 0.98 -3.44
C GLY A 77 -11.70 0.79 -4.37
N SER A 78 -11.92 0.70 -5.69
CA SER A 78 -10.84 0.66 -6.68
C SER A 78 -10.27 2.04 -7.06
N THR A 79 -10.85 3.13 -6.54
CA THR A 79 -10.47 4.52 -6.84
C THR A 79 -9.62 5.11 -5.73
N GLN A 80 -8.93 6.22 -5.99
CA GLN A 80 -8.21 6.96 -4.95
C GLN A 80 -9.16 7.50 -3.89
N ALA A 81 -10.34 7.99 -4.29
CA ALA A 81 -11.37 8.41 -3.34
C ALA A 81 -11.84 7.25 -2.44
N GLY A 82 -11.98 6.03 -2.97
CA GLY A 82 -12.29 4.83 -2.19
C GLY A 82 -11.20 4.49 -1.17
N LEU A 83 -9.93 4.64 -1.54
CA LEU A 83 -8.82 4.47 -0.62
C LEU A 83 -8.86 5.52 0.51
N GLN A 84 -9.07 6.80 0.19
CA GLN A 84 -9.17 7.86 1.19
C GLN A 84 -10.35 7.63 2.15
N ALA A 85 -11.50 7.21 1.63
CA ALA A 85 -12.66 6.82 2.45
C ALA A 85 -12.32 5.66 3.41
N THR A 86 -11.60 4.66 2.92
CA THR A 86 -11.17 3.53 3.75
C THR A 86 -10.22 3.97 4.86
N LEU A 87 -9.29 4.88 4.55
CA LEU A 87 -8.36 5.46 5.53
C LEU A 87 -9.08 6.30 6.59
N LEU A 88 -10.08 7.10 6.21
CA LEU A 88 -10.89 7.87 7.15
C LEU A 88 -11.70 6.97 8.08
N LEU A 89 -12.31 5.91 7.55
CA LEU A 89 -12.99 4.91 8.39
C LEU A 89 -12.00 4.22 9.34
N TRP A 90 -10.81 3.87 8.85
CA TRP A 90 -9.76 3.27 9.67
C TRP A 90 -9.32 4.17 10.81
N GLU A 91 -9.06 5.46 10.54
CA GLU A 91 -8.68 6.44 11.55
C GLU A 91 -9.78 6.64 12.60
N ASN A 92 -11.04 6.74 12.17
CA ASN A 92 -12.17 6.81 13.09
C ASN A 92 -12.28 5.56 13.96
N ALA A 93 -12.14 4.37 13.37
CA ALA A 93 -12.17 3.12 14.10
C ALA A 93 -11.01 3.01 15.11
N LEU A 94 -9.81 3.49 14.76
CA LEU A 94 -8.69 3.61 15.71
C LEU A 94 -9.02 4.56 16.87
N LYS A 95 -9.56 5.75 16.56
CA LYS A 95 -9.91 6.78 17.57
C LYS A 95 -10.92 6.28 18.60
N PHE A 96 -11.90 5.50 18.16
CA PHE A 96 -12.93 4.92 19.03
C PHE A 96 -12.58 3.51 19.52
N ASN A 97 -11.37 3.03 19.27
CA ASN A 97 -10.91 1.67 19.60
C ASN A 97 -11.87 0.56 19.14
N ASN A 98 -12.54 0.77 18.00
CA ASN A 98 -13.48 -0.19 17.41
C ASN A 98 -12.70 -1.24 16.61
N LEU A 99 -12.21 -2.27 17.32
CA LEU A 99 -11.39 -3.32 16.74
C LEU A 99 -12.11 -4.09 15.62
N GLN A 100 -13.41 -4.33 15.76
CA GLN A 100 -14.20 -5.07 14.78
C GLN A 100 -14.23 -4.36 13.41
N GLU A 101 -14.40 -3.03 13.41
CA GLU A 101 -14.38 -2.26 12.17
C GLU A 101 -12.99 -2.24 11.54
N LEU A 102 -11.92 -2.15 12.34
CA LEU A 102 -10.54 -2.26 11.84
C LEU A 102 -10.31 -3.61 11.14
N GLU A 103 -10.71 -4.72 11.77
CA GLU A 103 -10.58 -6.05 11.16
C GLU A 103 -11.34 -6.17 9.84
N LYS A 104 -12.52 -5.56 9.76
CA LYS A 104 -13.35 -5.58 8.56
C LYS A 104 -12.71 -4.80 7.41
N GLN A 105 -12.12 -3.64 7.69
CA GLN A 105 -11.53 -2.78 6.65
C GLN A 105 -10.12 -3.23 6.21
N PHE A 106 -9.38 -3.93 7.07
CA PHE A 106 -7.98 -4.28 6.80
C PHE A 106 -7.76 -5.08 5.50
N PRO A 107 -8.56 -6.11 5.18
CA PRO A 107 -8.42 -6.86 3.93
C PRO A 107 -8.61 -5.99 2.69
N HIS A 108 -9.52 -5.01 2.76
CA HIS A 108 -9.73 -4.06 1.67
C HIS A 108 -8.50 -3.19 1.47
N LEU A 109 -8.01 -2.57 2.56
CA LEU A 109 -6.76 -1.79 2.54
C LEU A 109 -5.64 -2.60 1.91
N LYS A 110 -5.39 -3.84 2.36
CA LYS A 110 -4.32 -4.70 1.80
C LYS A 110 -4.43 -4.93 0.29
N LYS A 111 -5.65 -4.94 -0.27
CA LYS A 111 -5.89 -5.15 -1.70
C LYS A 111 -5.64 -3.88 -2.52
N VAL A 112 -6.04 -2.72 -2.00
CA VAL A 112 -6.10 -1.46 -2.77
C VAL A 112 -4.94 -0.52 -2.46
N TYR A 113 -4.22 -0.74 -1.36
CA TYR A 113 -3.12 0.14 -0.97
C TYR A 113 -1.97 0.08 -1.99
N PRO A 114 -1.40 1.23 -2.37
CA PRO A 114 -0.26 1.27 -3.28
C PRO A 114 0.93 0.46 -2.75
N ARG A 115 1.55 -0.36 -3.62
CA ARG A 115 2.78 -1.11 -3.29
C ARG A 115 3.91 -0.25 -2.69
N PRO A 116 4.15 1.00 -3.12
CA PRO A 116 5.17 1.86 -2.51
C PRO A 116 4.94 2.14 -1.02
N LEU A 117 3.70 1.98 -0.53
CA LEU A 117 3.34 2.25 0.86
C LEU A 117 3.11 0.96 1.67
N LYS A 118 3.69 -0.16 1.22
CA LYS A 118 3.53 -1.49 1.83
C LYS A 118 3.93 -1.53 3.31
N GLU A 119 4.93 -0.75 3.72
CA GLU A 119 5.34 -0.71 5.13
C GLU A 119 4.29 -0.08 6.05
N ASN A 120 3.52 0.90 5.56
CA ASN A 120 2.39 1.45 6.32
C ASN A 120 1.30 0.40 6.55
N LEU A 121 1.09 -0.52 5.59
CA LEU A 121 0.19 -1.66 5.81
C LEU A 121 0.72 -2.62 6.86
N TYR A 122 2.03 -2.91 6.87
CA TYR A 122 2.62 -3.72 7.94
C TYR A 122 2.47 -3.03 9.30
N TYR A 123 2.61 -1.72 9.36
CA TYR A 123 2.41 -0.98 10.60
C TYR A 123 0.97 -1.08 11.09
N ALA A 124 0.00 -0.90 10.19
CA ALA A 124 -1.42 -1.07 10.50
C ALA A 124 -1.75 -2.52 10.93
N GLU A 125 -1.18 -3.52 10.27
CA GLU A 125 -1.32 -4.94 10.64
C GLU A 125 -0.76 -5.22 12.03
N ALA A 126 0.45 -4.72 12.32
CA ALA A 126 1.08 -4.88 13.62
C ALA A 126 0.24 -4.23 14.73
N LYS A 127 -0.28 -3.01 14.49
CA LYS A 127 -1.20 -2.33 15.41
C LYS A 127 -2.50 -3.10 15.64
N LEU A 128 -3.04 -3.75 14.61
CA LEU A 128 -4.23 -4.58 14.74
C LEU A 128 -3.97 -5.77 15.67
N TYR A 129 -2.83 -6.45 15.51
CA TYR A 129 -2.41 -7.54 16.43
C TYR A 129 -2.12 -7.02 17.84
N GLU A 130 -1.54 -5.83 17.95
CA GLU A 130 -1.25 -5.21 19.23
C GLU A 130 -2.53 -4.90 20.01
N ASN A 131 -3.54 -4.31 19.34
CA ASN A 131 -4.84 -4.01 19.92
C ASN A 131 -5.62 -5.27 20.32
N LYS A 132 -5.35 -6.41 19.68
CA LYS A 132 -5.86 -7.74 20.07
C LYS A 132 -5.12 -8.36 21.27
N GLY A 133 -4.04 -7.72 21.74
CA GLY A 133 -3.16 -8.28 22.76
C GLY A 133 -2.19 -9.35 22.25
N ASN A 134 -2.19 -9.67 20.95
CA ASN A 134 -1.23 -10.60 20.34
C ASN A 134 0.10 -9.88 20.06
N LEU A 135 0.81 -9.58 21.14
CA LEU A 135 2.06 -8.81 21.09
C LEU A 135 3.19 -9.55 20.36
N ALA A 136 3.20 -10.89 20.36
CA ALA A 136 4.22 -11.67 19.65
C ALA A 136 4.09 -11.52 18.13
N GLU A 137 2.85 -11.58 17.63
CA GLU A 137 2.60 -11.40 16.21
C GLU A 137 2.79 -9.94 15.78
N ALA A 138 2.36 -8.98 16.61
CA ALA A 138 2.62 -7.56 16.38
C ALA A 138 4.12 -7.28 16.20
N GLU A 139 4.95 -7.80 17.11
CA GLU A 139 6.41 -7.67 17.07
C GLU A 139 7.02 -8.28 15.80
N ARG A 140 6.57 -9.48 15.41
CA ARG A 140 7.00 -10.17 14.18
C ARG A 140 6.71 -9.33 12.93
N ILE A 141 5.54 -8.70 12.87
CA ILE A 141 5.17 -7.83 11.75
C ILE A 141 5.96 -6.52 11.78
N TYR A 142 6.10 -5.88 12.95
CA TYR A 142 6.90 -4.66 13.12
C TYR A 142 8.33 -4.84 12.62
N LYS A 143 8.96 -5.98 12.89
CA LYS A 143 10.32 -6.31 12.44
C LYS A 143 10.48 -6.32 10.91
N LYS A 144 9.39 -6.38 10.13
CA LYS A 144 9.42 -6.30 8.66
C LYS A 144 9.60 -4.87 8.13
N ILE A 145 9.37 -3.86 8.96
CA ILE A 145 9.41 -2.44 8.59
C ILE A 145 10.84 -1.92 8.78
N LYS A 146 11.43 -1.41 7.69
CA LYS A 146 12.84 -0.99 7.65
C LYS A 146 13.02 0.44 7.15
N GLU A 147 12.06 0.98 6.41
CA GLU A 147 12.16 2.29 5.76
C GLU A 147 11.89 3.44 6.74
N GLU A 148 12.63 4.53 6.54
CA GLU A 148 12.40 5.79 7.25
C GLU A 148 11.25 6.56 6.57
N PRO A 149 10.49 7.39 7.31
CA PRO A 149 10.63 7.71 8.74
C PRO A 149 9.94 6.70 9.67
N LEU A 150 9.22 5.72 9.12
CA LEU A 150 8.37 4.80 9.88
C LEU A 150 9.18 3.92 10.84
N ARG A 151 10.42 3.59 10.47
CA ARG A 151 11.34 2.81 11.29
C ARG A 151 11.56 3.42 12.68
N LYS A 152 11.69 4.74 12.80
CA LYS A 152 11.84 5.42 14.10
C LYS A 152 10.65 5.14 15.03
N ILE A 153 9.43 5.24 14.50
CA ILE A 153 8.20 4.99 15.26
C ILE A 153 8.11 3.52 15.67
N VAL A 154 8.42 2.61 14.74
CA VAL A 154 8.41 1.16 14.99
C VAL A 154 9.40 0.76 16.08
N LEU A 155 10.59 1.36 16.12
CA LEU A 155 11.56 1.07 17.17
C LEU A 155 11.05 1.44 18.57
N LEU A 156 10.32 2.56 18.69
CA LEU A 156 9.69 2.95 19.95
C LEU A 156 8.59 1.94 20.35
N ASP A 157 7.80 1.48 19.40
CA ASP A 157 6.77 0.46 19.64
C ASP A 157 7.39 -0.90 20.03
N LEU A 158 8.43 -1.35 19.33
CA LEU A 158 9.17 -2.56 19.67
C LEU A 158 9.82 -2.47 21.05
N ALA A 159 10.40 -1.32 21.41
CA ALA A 159 10.92 -1.08 22.75
C ALA A 159 9.82 -1.21 23.80
N ARG A 160 8.68 -0.56 23.59
CA ARG A 160 7.53 -0.61 24.51
C ARG A 160 6.96 -2.02 24.68
N ILE A 161 6.86 -2.80 23.60
CA ILE A 161 6.42 -4.20 23.65
C ILE A 161 7.44 -5.03 24.43
N SER A 162 8.74 -4.85 24.15
CA SER A 162 9.83 -5.60 24.77
C SER A 162 9.98 -5.31 26.26
N LEU A 163 9.65 -4.10 26.72
CA LEU A 163 9.70 -3.73 28.15
C LEU A 163 8.90 -4.67 29.05
N LYS A 164 7.83 -5.29 28.52
CA LYS A 164 6.99 -6.23 29.27
C LYS A 164 7.62 -7.62 29.43
N ARG A 165 8.69 -7.93 28.69
CA ARG A 165 9.25 -9.29 28.60
C ARG A 165 10.76 -9.35 28.84
N ASN A 166 11.51 -8.46 28.21
CA ASN A 166 12.97 -8.47 28.20
C ASN A 166 13.52 -7.04 28.18
N LYS A 167 14.02 -6.58 29.33
CA LYS A 167 14.64 -5.25 29.48
C LYS A 167 15.82 -5.05 28.53
N ALA A 168 16.64 -6.07 28.31
CA ALA A 168 17.83 -5.97 27.46
C ALA A 168 17.45 -5.77 25.98
N GLU A 169 16.39 -6.45 25.51
CA GLU A 169 15.89 -6.26 24.15
C GLU A 169 15.25 -4.87 23.97
N ALA A 170 14.47 -4.42 24.97
CA ALA A 170 13.93 -3.06 24.97
C ALA A 170 15.03 -2.00 24.87
N LEU A 171 16.12 -2.18 25.63
CA LEU A 171 17.24 -1.27 25.63
C LEU A 171 17.92 -1.21 24.24
N LYS A 172 18.09 -2.34 23.55
CA LYS A 172 18.65 -2.38 22.20
C LYS A 172 17.83 -1.51 21.22
N TYR A 173 16.50 -1.59 21.28
CA TYR A 173 15.64 -0.78 20.41
C TYR A 173 15.69 0.71 20.74
N LEU A 174 15.77 1.07 22.02
CA LEU A 174 15.94 2.47 22.44
C LEU A 174 17.32 3.03 22.03
N GLU A 175 18.37 2.22 22.12
CA GLU A 175 19.70 2.57 21.61
C GLU A 175 19.71 2.75 20.09
N GLU A 176 19.01 1.90 19.34
CA GLU A 176 18.90 2.04 17.89
C GLU A 176 18.14 3.32 17.50
N VAL A 177 17.02 3.62 18.15
CA VAL A 177 16.21 4.80 17.79
C VAL A 177 16.86 6.12 18.23
N SER A 178 17.55 6.16 19.37
CA SER A 178 18.24 7.38 19.84
C SER A 178 19.34 7.86 18.88
N LYS A 179 19.99 6.94 18.15
CA LYS A 179 20.96 7.26 17.10
C LYS A 179 20.31 7.86 15.84
N LYS A 180 19.03 7.60 15.62
CA LYS A 180 18.25 8.03 14.45
C LYS A 180 17.42 9.29 14.71
N LEU A 181 17.18 9.63 15.97
CA LEU A 181 16.42 10.82 16.36
C LEU A 181 17.31 12.06 16.35
N GLU A 182 16.77 13.13 15.78
CA GLU A 182 17.34 14.47 15.91
C GLU A 182 17.19 14.98 17.35
N ASP A 183 18.01 15.96 17.71
CA ASP A 183 17.93 16.55 19.05
C ASP A 183 16.57 17.20 19.28
N GLY A 184 15.97 16.90 20.44
CA GLY A 184 14.62 17.33 20.76
C GLY A 184 13.94 16.43 21.78
N TYR A 185 12.64 16.70 21.99
CA TYR A 185 11.84 16.03 23.03
C TYR A 185 11.89 14.50 22.95
N PHE A 186 11.71 13.92 21.75
CA PHE A 186 11.70 12.47 21.57
C PHE A 186 13.05 11.81 21.88
N LYS A 187 14.16 12.48 21.55
CA LYS A 187 15.51 11.98 21.88
C LYS A 187 15.77 12.06 23.38
N ALA A 188 15.44 13.19 24.01
CA ALA A 188 15.56 13.36 25.46
C ALA A 188 14.73 12.33 26.24
N TRP A 189 13.48 12.10 25.83
CA TRP A 189 12.62 11.07 26.41
C TRP A 189 13.20 9.66 26.26
N THR A 190 13.74 9.34 25.08
CA THR A 190 14.38 8.04 24.80
C THR A 190 15.59 7.82 25.72
N LEU A 191 16.47 8.83 25.84
CA LEU A 191 17.66 8.77 26.70
C LEU A 191 17.29 8.62 28.18
N TYR A 192 16.30 9.38 28.66
CA TYR A 192 15.78 9.25 30.02
C TYR A 192 15.26 7.83 30.30
N LYS A 193 14.47 7.27 29.38
CA LYS A 193 13.99 5.88 29.51
C LYS A 193 15.13 4.87 29.52
N MET A 194 16.15 5.05 28.68
CA MET A 194 17.33 4.19 28.69
C MET A 194 18.07 4.24 30.03
N GLN A 195 18.27 5.42 30.60
CA GLN A 195 18.96 5.58 31.88
C GLN A 195 18.22 4.86 33.01
N ASN A 196 16.90 5.01 33.08
CA ASN A 196 16.08 4.33 34.08
C ASN A 196 16.16 2.81 33.98
N LEU A 197 16.30 2.26 32.76
CA LEU A 197 16.43 0.81 32.56
C LEU A 197 17.82 0.27 32.90
N LYS A 198 18.86 1.10 32.75
CA LYS A 198 20.25 0.74 33.11
C LYS A 198 20.50 0.81 34.63
N GLY A 199 19.75 1.67 35.32
CA GLY A 199 19.83 1.84 36.78
C GLY A 199 18.94 0.91 37.60
N SER A 200 18.19 -0.01 36.97
CA SER A 200 17.24 -0.93 37.59
C SER A 200 17.62 -2.40 37.41
#